data_AF-A0A918KGT6-F1
#
_entry.id   AF-A0A918KGT6-F1
#
_cell.length_a   1.000
_cell.length_b   1.000
_cell.length_c   1.000
_cell.angle_alpha   90.00
_cell.angle_beta   90.00
_cell.angle_gamma   90.00
#
_symmetry.space_group_name_H-M   'P 1'
#
loop_
_entity.id
_entity.type
_entity.pdbx_description
1 polymer ?
#
loop_
_entity_poly.entity_id
_entity_poly.type
_entity_poly.pdbx_seq_one_letter_code
_entity_poly.pdbx_strand_id
1 'polypeptide(L)'
;MQIRIDAVDLPGRTRPAPDGGNATSYDNIHVAVQRRGRPGELLEPQPGDAESATWTLECTAVVSADGVDIAGPYVQDRLGRRFVFLSWGTVDGAGVFTMFRRAKLMLDEVPAEVLEAAARDGLLVGRLGLTDESGGPLCARVVPPRIRWTAEEARRG
;
A
#
# COMPACT_ATOMS: atom_id res chain seq x y z
N MET A 1 14.28 -5.25 -8.91
CA MET A 1 12.89 -5.74 -8.97
C MET A 1 11.99 -4.59 -8.56
N GLN A 2 10.75 -4.57 -9.01
CA GLN A 2 9.77 -3.57 -8.58
C GLN A 2 8.55 -4.24 -7.95
N ILE A 3 7.89 -3.53 -7.04
CA ILE A 3 6.53 -3.82 -6.61
C ILE A 3 5.64 -2.72 -7.19
N ARG A 4 4.66 -3.08 -8.00
CA ARG A 4 3.59 -2.17 -8.42
C ARG A 4 2.32 -2.46 -7.64
N ILE A 5 1.71 -1.44 -7.09
CA ILE A 5 0.41 -1.51 -6.43
C ILE A 5 -0.57 -0.82 -7.35
N ASP A 6 -1.57 -1.53 -7.85
CA ASP A 6 -2.64 -1.00 -8.70
C ASP A 6 -3.95 -1.07 -7.91
N ALA A 7 -4.50 0.09 -7.58
CA ALA A 7 -5.63 0.22 -6.69
C ALA A 7 -6.81 0.91 -7.36
N VAL A 8 -8.02 0.46 -7.02
CA VAL A 8 -9.31 0.99 -7.47
C VAL A 8 -10.24 1.15 -6.27
N ASP A 9 -11.48 1.59 -6.48
CA ASP A 9 -12.51 1.66 -5.43
C ASP A 9 -11.97 2.40 -4.19
N LEU A 10 -11.67 3.69 -4.38
CA LEU A 10 -11.18 4.54 -3.30
C LEU A 10 -12.39 5.07 -2.48
N PRO A 11 -12.20 5.30 -1.16
CA PRO A 11 -13.30 5.53 -0.21
C PRO A 11 -13.94 6.93 -0.29
N GLY A 12 -13.54 7.76 -1.25
CA GLY A 12 -13.94 9.15 -1.37
C GLY A 12 -13.10 10.12 -0.55
N ARG A 13 -13.44 11.40 -0.69
CA ARG A 13 -12.72 12.55 -0.10
C ARG A 13 -13.10 12.87 1.33
N THR A 14 -14.22 12.33 1.78
CA THR A 14 -14.86 12.69 3.04
C THR A 14 -15.36 11.45 3.75
N ARG A 15 -15.22 11.42 5.08
CA ARG A 15 -15.79 10.36 5.92
C ARG A 15 -16.15 10.94 7.29
N PRO A 16 -17.25 10.48 7.93
CA PRO A 16 -17.49 10.78 9.34
C PRO A 16 -16.30 10.38 10.20
N ALA A 17 -15.83 11.31 11.05
CA ALA A 17 -14.82 10.98 12.03
C ALA A 17 -15.41 10.00 13.06
N PRO A 18 -14.61 9.10 13.65
CA PRO A 18 -15.10 8.24 14.72
C PRO A 18 -15.59 9.08 15.91
N ASP A 19 -16.63 8.58 16.58
CA ASP A 19 -17.22 9.23 17.75
C ASP A 19 -16.17 9.50 18.84
N GLY A 20 -16.24 10.68 19.46
CA GLY A 20 -15.34 11.10 20.54
C GLY A 20 -14.10 11.89 20.10
N GLY A 21 -13.97 12.22 18.81
CA GLY A 21 -12.99 13.19 18.31
C GLY A 21 -13.50 14.64 18.34
N ASN A 22 -12.59 15.61 18.19
CA ASN A 22 -12.92 17.03 18.10
C ASN A 22 -13.42 17.46 16.71
N ALA A 23 -13.27 16.59 15.71
CA ALA A 23 -13.70 16.81 14.33
C ALA A 23 -14.96 15.98 14.03
N THR A 24 -15.88 16.55 13.25
CA THR A 24 -17.13 15.88 12.82
C THR A 24 -16.93 15.01 11.59
N SER A 25 -15.93 15.32 10.77
CA SER A 25 -15.57 14.55 9.58
C SER A 25 -14.08 14.72 9.26
N TYR A 26 -13.52 13.72 8.58
CA TYR A 26 -12.29 13.88 7.83
C TYR A 26 -12.65 14.37 6.43
N ASP A 27 -12.01 15.44 6.00
CA ASP A 27 -12.09 16.00 4.65
C ASP A 27 -10.73 15.94 3.96
N ASN A 28 -10.73 16.23 2.66
CA ASN A 28 -9.52 16.24 1.85
C ASN A 28 -8.68 14.94 1.97
N ILE A 29 -9.36 13.78 2.05
CA ILE A 29 -8.71 12.48 2.28
C ILE A 29 -7.83 12.11 1.09
N HIS A 30 -6.62 11.63 1.41
CA HIS A 30 -5.64 11.09 0.47
C HIS A 30 -5.06 9.76 0.98
N VAL A 31 -4.51 8.99 0.06
CA VAL A 31 -3.75 7.76 0.33
C VAL A 31 -2.36 7.84 -0.27
N ALA A 32 -1.35 7.33 0.44
CA ALA A 32 0.01 7.27 -0.06
C ALA A 32 0.75 6.04 0.46
N VAL A 33 1.84 5.65 -0.22
CA VAL A 33 2.75 4.61 0.28
C VAL A 33 3.76 5.24 1.25
N GLN A 34 3.86 4.69 2.46
CA GLN A 34 4.73 5.24 3.50
C GLN A 34 6.12 4.61 3.47
N ARG A 35 7.18 5.43 3.51
CA ARG A 35 8.55 4.95 3.58
C ARG A 35 8.86 4.29 4.92
N ARG A 36 9.71 3.24 4.91
CA ARG A 36 10.23 2.58 6.11
C ARG A 36 11.08 3.55 6.93
N GLY A 37 10.80 3.61 8.22
CA GLY A 37 11.56 4.42 9.18
C GLY A 37 11.35 5.94 9.06
N ARG A 38 10.52 6.41 8.11
CA ARG A 38 10.25 7.83 7.90
C ARG A 38 8.75 8.07 7.63
N PRO A 39 7.91 8.14 8.67
CA PRO A 39 6.45 8.21 8.52
C PRO A 39 5.93 9.42 7.74
N GLY A 40 6.67 10.54 7.71
CA GLY A 40 6.32 11.73 6.93
C GLY A 40 6.78 11.68 5.47
N GLU A 41 7.60 10.71 5.07
CA GLU A 41 7.98 10.52 3.67
C GLU A 41 6.96 9.60 2.99
N LEU A 42 6.06 10.22 2.24
CA LEU A 42 4.97 9.58 1.51
C LEU A 42 5.26 9.62 0.02
N LEU A 43 5.15 8.47 -0.64
CA LEU A 43 5.27 8.37 -2.08
C LEU A 43 3.92 8.69 -2.73
N GLU A 44 3.92 9.71 -3.58
CA GLU A 44 2.83 10.09 -4.49
C GLU A 44 1.44 10.00 -3.85
N PRO A 45 1.09 10.89 -2.90
CA PRO A 45 -0.26 10.92 -2.35
C PRO A 45 -1.32 11.08 -3.44
N GLN A 46 -2.34 10.23 -3.40
CA GLN A 46 -3.46 10.21 -4.34
C GLN A 46 -4.75 10.65 -3.65
N PRO A 47 -5.61 11.47 -4.30
CA PRO A 47 -6.91 11.84 -3.76
C PRO A 47 -7.79 10.62 -3.51
N GLY A 48 -8.56 10.63 -2.42
CA GLY A 48 -9.47 9.53 -2.05
C GLY A 48 -10.64 9.32 -3.02
N ASP A 49 -10.87 10.19 -3.99
CA ASP A 49 -11.88 10.05 -5.05
C ASP A 49 -11.27 9.82 -6.44
N ALA A 50 -9.97 9.58 -6.55
CA ALA A 50 -9.37 9.20 -7.81
C ALA A 50 -9.99 7.88 -8.31
N GLU A 51 -10.17 7.75 -9.63
CA GLU A 51 -10.70 6.53 -10.25
C GLU A 51 -9.80 5.32 -9.96
N SER A 52 -8.50 5.55 -9.94
CA SER A 52 -7.49 4.56 -9.59
C SER A 52 -6.25 5.23 -8.99
N ALA A 53 -5.41 4.43 -8.34
CA ALA A 53 -4.12 4.85 -7.82
C ALA A 53 -3.07 3.78 -8.09
N THR A 54 -1.92 4.18 -8.63
CA THR A 54 -0.79 3.27 -8.89
C THR A 54 0.47 3.81 -8.23
N TRP A 55 1.21 2.92 -7.56
CA TRP A 55 2.55 3.20 -7.03
C TRP A 55 3.54 2.15 -7.50
N THR A 56 4.75 2.58 -7.87
CA THR A 56 5.85 1.66 -8.18
C THR A 56 6.98 1.84 -7.17
N LEU A 57 7.38 0.75 -6.54
CA LEU A 57 8.34 0.72 -5.44
C LEU A 57 9.58 -0.07 -5.88
N GLU A 58 10.73 0.59 -5.85
CA GLU A 58 12.01 -0.10 -6.05
C GLU A 58 12.31 -1.05 -4.88
N CYS A 59 12.67 -2.30 -5.22
CA CYS A 59 13.06 -3.30 -4.24
C CYS A 59 14.12 -4.29 -4.79
N THR A 60 14.78 -4.97 -3.87
CA THR A 60 15.65 -6.10 -4.13
C THR A 60 14.96 -7.39 -3.72
N ALA A 61 15.11 -8.44 -4.52
CA ALA A 61 14.72 -9.79 -4.16
C ALA A 61 15.95 -10.69 -4.12
N VAL A 62 16.13 -11.43 -3.03
CA VAL A 62 17.19 -12.41 -2.84
C VAL A 62 16.54 -13.79 -2.77
N VAL A 63 16.84 -14.63 -3.74
CA VAL A 63 16.35 -16.01 -3.78
C VAL A 63 17.28 -16.90 -2.96
N SER A 64 16.71 -17.69 -2.05
CA SER A 64 17.43 -18.68 -1.23
C SER A 64 16.66 -20.01 -1.17
N ALA A 65 17.23 -21.00 -0.48
CA ALA A 65 16.55 -22.28 -0.24
C ALA A 65 15.28 -22.13 0.63
N ASP A 66 15.18 -21.05 1.41
CA ASP A 66 14.05 -20.79 2.30
C ASP A 66 12.95 -19.93 1.64
N GLY A 67 13.13 -19.57 0.36
CA GLY A 67 12.22 -18.74 -0.43
C GLY A 67 12.86 -17.45 -0.91
N VAL A 68 12.02 -16.44 -1.18
CA VAL A 68 12.46 -15.14 -1.70
C VAL A 68 12.35 -14.08 -0.62
N ASP A 69 13.47 -13.45 -0.26
CA ASP A 69 13.52 -12.31 0.63
C ASP A 69 13.40 -11.00 -0.16
N ILE A 70 12.46 -10.13 0.22
CA ILE A 70 12.27 -8.82 -0.39
C ILE A 70 12.70 -7.73 0.59
N ALA A 71 13.54 -6.81 0.11
CA ALA A 71 13.93 -5.62 0.85
C ALA A 71 13.83 -4.36 -0.02
N GLY A 72 13.55 -3.21 0.60
CA GLY A 72 13.51 -1.93 -0.10
C GLY A 72 13.08 -0.78 0.80
N PRO A 73 13.14 0.47 0.31
CA PRO A 73 12.81 1.66 1.12
C PRO A 73 11.36 1.69 1.61
N TYR A 74 10.44 1.04 0.91
CA TYR A 74 9.01 0.99 1.23
C TYR A 74 8.56 -0.36 1.83
N VAL A 75 9.45 -1.36 1.84
CA VAL A 75 9.20 -2.67 2.46
C VAL A 75 9.52 -2.55 3.94
N GLN A 76 8.47 -2.61 4.76
CA GLN A 76 8.58 -2.69 6.20
C GLN A 76 9.04 -4.09 6.59
N ASP A 77 9.89 -4.15 7.61
CA ASP A 77 10.26 -5.38 8.28
C ASP A 77 10.12 -5.16 9.78
N ARG A 78 9.13 -5.79 10.40
CA ARG A 78 8.86 -5.65 11.84
C ARG A 78 8.33 -6.95 12.40
N LEU A 79 8.97 -7.42 13.47
CA LEU A 79 8.65 -8.69 14.13
C LEU A 79 8.70 -9.88 13.16
N GLY A 80 9.67 -9.88 12.23
CA GLY A 80 9.85 -10.94 11.24
C GLY A 80 8.77 -10.98 10.15
N ARG A 81 8.03 -9.89 9.95
CA ARG A 81 6.99 -9.80 8.93
C ARG A 81 7.27 -8.69 7.94
N ARG A 82 7.12 -9.00 6.64
CA ARG A 82 7.31 -8.05 5.54
C ARG A 82 5.99 -7.55 4.99
N PHE A 83 5.88 -6.24 4.85
CA PHE A 83 4.67 -5.61 4.32
C PHE A 83 4.94 -4.20 3.78
N VAL A 84 4.03 -3.67 2.96
CA VAL A 84 4.01 -2.26 2.54
C VAL A 84 2.93 -1.51 3.31
N PHE A 85 3.21 -0.29 3.74
CA PHE A 85 2.20 0.57 4.37
C PHE A 85 1.48 1.43 3.33
N LEU A 86 0.16 1.32 3.27
CA LEU A 86 -0.72 2.36 2.75
C LEU A 86 -1.19 3.23 3.91
N SER A 87 -1.01 4.53 3.79
CA SER A 87 -1.39 5.51 4.81
C SER A 87 -2.48 6.42 4.29
N TRP A 88 -3.53 6.56 5.08
CA TRP A 88 -4.64 7.47 4.86
C TRP A 88 -4.49 8.67 5.77
N GLY A 89 -4.73 9.85 5.21
CA GLY A 89 -4.62 11.11 5.91
C GLY A 89 -5.47 12.18 5.28
N THR A 90 -5.71 13.23 6.05
CA THR A 90 -6.25 14.48 5.54
C THR A 90 -5.10 15.35 5.05
N VAL A 91 -5.34 16.16 4.04
CA VAL A 91 -4.40 17.17 3.58
C VAL A 91 -4.99 18.54 3.93
N ASP A 92 -4.23 19.42 4.55
CA ASP A 92 -4.73 20.77 4.87
C ASP A 92 -4.49 21.78 3.72
N GLY A 93 -4.90 23.04 3.92
CA GLY A 93 -4.70 24.09 2.91
C GLY A 93 -3.24 24.44 2.62
N ALA A 94 -2.29 24.02 3.47
CA ALA A 94 -0.86 24.15 3.26
C ALA A 94 -0.25 22.89 2.60
N GLY A 95 -1.06 21.87 2.31
CA GLY A 95 -0.60 20.60 1.73
C GLY A 95 -0.02 19.63 2.76
N VAL A 96 -0.18 19.88 4.06
CA VAL A 96 0.34 19.01 5.11
C VAL A 96 -0.54 17.77 5.25
N PHE A 97 0.06 16.59 5.10
CA PHE A 97 -0.62 15.32 5.28
C PHE A 97 -0.63 14.91 6.76
N THR A 98 -1.83 14.76 7.33
CA THR A 98 -2.04 14.26 8.69
C THR A 98 -2.66 12.86 8.65
N MET A 99 -1.84 11.85 8.94
CA MET A 99 -2.26 10.45 8.91
C MET A 99 -3.26 10.15 10.05
N PHE A 100 -4.36 9.46 9.72
CA PHE A 100 -5.31 8.96 10.71
C PHE A 100 -5.52 7.44 10.65
N ARG A 101 -5.09 6.76 9.56
CA ARG A 101 -5.33 5.33 9.37
C ARG A 101 -4.28 4.67 8.46
N ARG A 102 -4.06 3.37 8.62
CA ARG A 102 -3.14 2.59 7.78
C ARG A 102 -3.63 1.19 7.46
N ALA A 103 -3.23 0.68 6.30
CA ALA A 103 -3.28 -0.72 5.91
C ALA A 103 -1.87 -1.28 5.69
N LYS A 104 -1.71 -2.58 5.90
CA LYS A 104 -0.47 -3.35 5.71
C LYS A 104 -0.70 -4.36 4.59
N LEU A 105 -0.13 -4.11 3.42
CA LEU A 105 -0.13 -5.07 2.32
C LEU A 105 0.92 -6.13 2.62
N MET A 106 0.50 -7.32 3.01
CA MET A 106 1.41 -8.34 3.52
C MET A 106 2.15 -9.03 2.37
N LEU A 107 3.48 -8.90 2.37
CA LEU A 107 4.33 -9.55 1.37
C LEU A 107 4.60 -11.01 1.74
N ASP A 108 4.57 -11.36 3.04
CA ASP A 108 4.70 -12.76 3.49
C ASP A 108 3.50 -13.64 3.08
N GLU A 109 2.43 -13.04 2.57
CA GLU A 109 1.18 -13.72 2.19
C GLU A 109 1.04 -13.76 0.66
N VAL A 110 2.12 -13.42 -0.07
CA VAL A 110 2.23 -13.62 -1.52
C VAL A 110 2.48 -15.12 -1.76
N PRO A 111 1.75 -15.78 -2.68
CA PRO A 111 2.04 -17.16 -3.03
C PRO A 111 3.50 -17.33 -3.50
N ALA A 112 4.17 -18.37 -3.02
CA ALA A 112 5.61 -18.55 -3.24
C ALA A 112 5.96 -18.58 -4.74
N GLU A 113 5.16 -19.27 -5.54
CA GLU A 113 5.32 -19.37 -6.98
C GLU A 113 5.18 -18.01 -7.70
N VAL A 114 4.30 -17.13 -7.20
CA VAL A 114 4.14 -15.78 -7.71
C VAL A 114 5.36 -14.94 -7.34
N LEU A 115 5.85 -15.08 -6.12
CA LEU A 115 7.00 -14.30 -5.66
C LEU A 115 8.29 -14.73 -6.36
N GLU A 116 8.50 -16.03 -6.55
CA GLU A 116 9.61 -16.58 -7.33
C GLU A 116 9.56 -16.13 -8.80
N ALA A 117 8.38 -16.17 -9.43
CA ALA A 117 8.20 -15.66 -10.78
C ALA A 117 8.52 -14.17 -10.84
N ALA A 118 8.01 -13.37 -9.91
CA ALA A 118 8.27 -11.94 -9.87
C ALA A 118 9.76 -11.61 -9.60
N ALA A 119 10.47 -12.43 -8.85
CA ALA A 119 11.91 -12.30 -8.65
C ALA A 119 12.71 -12.56 -9.93
N ARG A 120 12.24 -13.49 -10.79
CA ARG A 120 12.83 -13.76 -12.11
C ARG A 120 12.45 -12.70 -13.15
N ASP A 121 11.18 -12.33 -13.21
CA ASP A 121 10.59 -11.49 -14.26
C ASP A 121 10.73 -9.99 -13.94
N GLY A 122 10.99 -9.67 -12.69
CA GLY A 122 11.39 -8.35 -12.22
C GLY A 122 10.26 -7.48 -11.67
N LEU A 123 9.00 -7.92 -11.72
CA LEU A 123 7.85 -7.15 -11.24
C LEU A 123 6.83 -8.01 -10.47
N LEU A 124 6.55 -7.60 -9.23
CA LEU A 124 5.42 -8.09 -8.42
C LEU A 124 4.29 -7.06 -8.46
N VAL A 125 3.07 -7.48 -8.81
CA VAL A 125 1.91 -6.59 -8.91
C VAL A 125 0.85 -6.98 -7.88
N GLY A 126 0.47 -6.02 -7.03
CA GLY A 126 -0.61 -6.15 -6.06
C GLY A 126 -1.84 -5.35 -6.51
N ARG A 127 -2.98 -6.03 -6.69
CA ARG A 127 -4.26 -5.41 -7.11
C ARG A 127 -5.30 -5.50 -6.01
N LEU A 128 -5.94 -4.38 -5.67
CA LEU A 128 -6.93 -4.30 -4.59
C LEU A 128 -7.90 -3.13 -4.75
N GLY A 129 -9.11 -3.27 -4.20
CA GLY A 129 -9.95 -2.10 -3.86
C GLY A 129 -9.43 -1.40 -2.61
N LEU A 130 -9.73 -0.13 -2.37
CA LEU A 130 -9.26 0.63 -1.21
C LEU A 130 -10.37 1.04 -0.22
N THR A 131 -11.62 0.64 -0.48
CA THR A 131 -12.76 0.80 0.43
C THR A 131 -12.97 -0.44 1.31
N ASP A 132 -13.11 -0.28 2.62
CA ASP A 132 -13.46 -1.35 3.56
C ASP A 132 -14.96 -1.70 3.50
N GLU A 133 -15.36 -2.77 4.18
CA GLU A 133 -16.75 -3.25 4.19
C GLU A 133 -17.76 -2.24 4.76
N SER A 134 -17.27 -1.22 5.47
CA SER A 134 -18.08 -0.12 6.03
C SER A 134 -18.11 1.11 5.12
N GLY A 135 -17.56 1.03 3.90
CA GLY A 135 -17.50 2.16 2.95
C GLY A 135 -16.38 3.16 3.25
N GLY A 136 -15.45 2.85 4.15
CA GLY A 136 -14.38 3.75 4.57
C GLY A 136 -13.00 3.31 4.11
N PRO A 137 -11.92 4.00 4.50
CA PRO A 137 -10.59 3.63 4.02
C PRO A 137 -10.10 2.28 4.54
N LEU A 138 -9.58 1.45 3.64
CA LEU A 138 -9.03 0.12 3.94
C LEU A 138 -7.97 0.21 5.03
N CYS A 139 -7.97 -0.75 5.96
CA CYS A 139 -7.10 -0.72 7.13
C CYS A 139 -6.58 -2.10 7.53
N ALA A 140 -5.81 -2.13 8.62
CA ALA A 140 -5.31 -3.36 9.24
C ALA A 140 -4.43 -4.20 8.31
N ARG A 141 -4.55 -5.53 8.35
CA ARG A 141 -3.77 -6.45 7.51
C ARG A 141 -4.55 -6.75 6.23
N VAL A 142 -3.89 -6.59 5.10
CA VAL A 142 -4.44 -6.89 3.78
C VAL A 142 -3.68 -8.08 3.21
N VAL A 143 -4.43 -9.16 2.99
CA VAL A 143 -3.96 -10.48 2.52
C VAL A 143 -4.93 -10.99 1.45
N PRO A 144 -4.58 -11.98 0.63
CA PRO A 144 -5.55 -12.63 -0.25
C PRO A 144 -6.78 -13.14 0.52
N PRO A 145 -8.01 -13.03 -0.04
CA PRO A 145 -8.33 -12.57 -1.39
C PRO A 145 -8.48 -11.04 -1.53
N ARG A 146 -8.31 -10.25 -0.46
CA ARG A 146 -8.52 -8.79 -0.49
C ARG A 146 -7.54 -8.05 -1.40
N ILE A 147 -6.37 -8.63 -1.58
CA ILE A 147 -5.35 -8.25 -2.57
C ILE A 147 -5.03 -9.47 -3.43
N ARG A 148 -4.95 -9.28 -4.75
CA ARG A 148 -4.44 -10.28 -5.69
C ARG A 148 -3.00 -9.93 -6.05
N TRP A 149 -2.10 -10.88 -5.87
CA TRP A 149 -0.71 -10.77 -6.29
C TRP A 149 -0.48 -11.53 -7.61
N THR A 150 0.27 -10.93 -8.54
CA THR A 150 0.72 -11.56 -9.78
C THR A 150 2.16 -11.19 -10.09
N ALA A 151 2.89 -12.06 -10.79
CA ALA A 151 4.18 -11.74 -11.38
C ALA A 151 3.97 -11.20 -12.79
N GLU A 152 4.76 -10.20 -13.16
CA GLU A 152 4.80 -9.63 -14.51
C GLU A 152 6.26 -9.37 -14.91
N GLU A 153 6.49 -9.16 -16.20
CA GLU A 153 7.80 -8.71 -16.69
C GLU A 153 7.95 -7.21 -16.41
N ALA A 154 9.08 -6.83 -15.79
CA ALA A 154 9.48 -5.43 -15.76
C ALA A 154 9.71 -4.97 -17.21
N ARG A 155 8.96 -3.95 -17.67
CA ARG A 155 9.16 -3.39 -19.01
C ARG A 155 10.63 -2.98 -19.15
N ARG A 156 11.36 -3.63 -20.05
CA ARG A 156 12.68 -3.17 -20.49
C ARG A 156 12.45 -1.95 -21.38
N GLY A 157 12.75 -0.77 -20.85
CA GLY A 157 12.91 0.43 -21.67
C GLY A 157 14.11 0.32 -22.60
#